data_AF-A0AAV9PFL8-F1
#
_entry.id   AF-A0AAV9PFL8-F1
#
_cell.length_a   1.000
_cell.length_b   1.000
_cell.length_c   1.000
_cell.angle_alpha   90.00
_cell.angle_beta   90.00
_cell.angle_gamma   90.00
#
_symmetry.space_group_name_H-M   'P 1'
#
loop_
_entity.id
_entity.type
_entity.pdbx_description
1 polymer ?
#
loop_
_entity_poly.entity_id
_entity_poly.type
_entity_poly.pdbx_seq_one_letter_code
_entity_poly.pdbx_strand_id
1 'polypeptide(L)'
;MTATKATKDSKPQWHTIEFFTDDQLDSALTIFNATCRYHIIASKKKLGTNTKVGKEYDRLARGLPIDDEASDAIKTASPDTFSSDSGVDVREGEDGTPSDDSDQTEEPTPLSGEGALKAWMVAPLANPPNSALSASEAQALSTVEEWYHCRTRFYELEQSNGGQKVEAVELEATPELEQRTERLLPNMILPKYLTNSLTAPWFRSSELEVLECSDKPVGTPYHPCRVQSHKAKETYFLKIVDNDQPQPIKRELDILHRVEKLGLRDSMHVPQLLGLVAFDNAEPTKNGQKRIMGFLLTDIKEPTPLTLMFDESVEQERREAWAAEADRIRDVLHEHNIIWGDAKADNFLVDAQDKLWIIDFGGSYTEGWVDPELNETEEGDDLGTEKIINALKDPVANVERPEEEEGEKNEEDEEKRDQRTLAPSQSESKRKRDESGDNEEDEELLPADKRSRLEVEE
;
A
#
# COMPACT_ATOMS: atom_id res chain seq x y z
N MET A 1 19.27 -24.23 -16.25
CA MET A 1 18.45 -24.43 -17.46
C MET A 1 17.45 -25.55 -17.18
N THR A 2 16.25 -25.16 -16.78
CA THR A 2 15.07 -26.03 -16.73
C THR A 2 13.91 -25.11 -17.11
N ALA A 3 13.59 -25.14 -18.41
CA ALA A 3 12.43 -24.45 -18.93
C ALA A 3 11.18 -25.17 -18.40
N THR A 4 10.46 -24.53 -17.50
CA THR A 4 9.18 -25.00 -17.01
C THR A 4 8.22 -25.04 -18.20
N LYS A 5 7.75 -26.24 -18.54
CA LYS A 5 6.71 -26.45 -19.56
C LYS A 5 5.48 -25.66 -19.14
N ALA A 6 5.07 -24.69 -19.97
CA ALA A 6 3.77 -24.05 -19.87
C ALA A 6 2.68 -25.13 -19.96
N THR A 7 1.97 -25.35 -18.85
CA THR A 7 0.76 -26.16 -18.78
C THR A 7 -0.34 -25.46 -19.57
N LYS A 8 -1.00 -26.21 -20.45
CA LYS A 8 -1.86 -25.69 -21.53
C LYS A 8 -3.28 -25.29 -21.08
N ASP A 9 -3.51 -25.11 -19.79
CA ASP A 9 -4.83 -24.87 -19.18
C ASP A 9 -4.85 -23.77 -18.11
N SER A 10 -3.88 -22.85 -18.05
CA SER A 10 -4.00 -21.72 -17.12
C SER A 10 -4.97 -20.67 -17.70
N LYS A 11 -6.02 -20.34 -16.95
CA LYS A 11 -6.89 -19.19 -17.23
C LYS A 11 -6.03 -17.91 -17.28
N PRO A 12 -6.42 -16.88 -18.06
CA PRO A 12 -5.70 -15.60 -18.04
C PRO A 12 -5.73 -15.03 -16.62
N GLN A 13 -4.55 -14.80 -16.04
CA GLN A 13 -4.41 -14.12 -14.76
C GLN A 13 -4.53 -12.61 -14.99
N TRP A 14 -5.49 -11.99 -14.32
CA TRP A 14 -5.75 -10.56 -14.43
C TRP A 14 -5.24 -9.87 -13.18
N HIS A 15 -4.40 -8.86 -13.36
CA HIS A 15 -3.87 -8.07 -12.27
C HIS A 15 -4.51 -6.69 -12.27
N THR A 16 -5.03 -6.23 -11.13
CA THR A 16 -5.60 -4.88 -11.02
C THR A 16 -4.47 -3.86 -10.91
N ILE A 17 -4.50 -2.84 -11.76
CA ILE A 17 -3.64 -1.65 -11.66
C ILE A 17 -4.38 -0.55 -10.91
N GLU A 18 -5.62 -0.28 -11.31
CA GLU A 18 -6.44 0.79 -10.72
C GLU A 18 -7.91 0.39 -10.82
N PHE A 19 -8.67 0.69 -9.77
CA PHE A 19 -10.12 0.61 -9.79
C PHE A 19 -10.69 1.83 -9.07
N PHE A 20 -11.72 2.44 -9.66
CA PHE A 20 -12.50 3.45 -8.96
C PHE A 20 -13.95 3.48 -9.42
N THR A 21 -14.81 3.97 -8.55
CA THR A 21 -16.21 4.25 -8.83
C THR A 21 -16.51 5.66 -8.37
N ASP A 22 -17.14 6.46 -9.24
CA ASP A 22 -17.49 7.85 -8.93
C ASP A 22 -18.82 7.97 -8.16
N ASP A 23 -19.18 9.20 -7.77
CA ASP A 23 -20.43 9.49 -7.03
C ASP A 23 -21.71 9.13 -7.81
N GLN A 24 -21.62 9.01 -9.14
CA GLN A 24 -22.73 8.60 -9.99
C GLN A 24 -22.84 7.06 -10.09
N LEU A 25 -21.90 6.36 -9.47
CA LEU A 25 -21.62 4.93 -9.62
C LEU A 25 -21.30 4.57 -11.06
N ASP A 26 -20.56 5.41 -11.78
CA ASP A 26 -19.84 4.99 -12.97
C ASP A 26 -18.45 4.49 -12.54
N SER A 27 -18.06 3.31 -13.03
CA SER A 27 -16.86 2.60 -12.59
C SER A 27 -15.86 2.47 -13.73
N ALA A 28 -14.58 2.55 -13.38
CA ALA A 28 -13.50 2.23 -14.28
C ALA A 28 -12.52 1.26 -13.65
N LEU A 29 -12.09 0.28 -14.45
CA LEU A 29 -11.18 -0.76 -14.04
C LEU A 29 -10.04 -0.82 -15.05
N THR A 30 -8.81 -0.61 -14.56
CA THR A 30 -7.58 -0.81 -15.31
C THR A 30 -6.94 -2.10 -14.85
N ILE A 31 -6.84 -3.08 -15.74
CA ILE A 31 -6.20 -4.37 -15.49
C ILE A 31 -5.06 -4.63 -16.46
N PHE A 32 -4.18 -5.52 -16.05
CA PHE A 32 -3.05 -5.98 -16.83
C PHE A 32 -3.07 -7.49 -16.94
N ASN A 33 -2.81 -7.99 -18.14
CA ASN A 33 -2.62 -9.41 -18.43
C ASN A 33 -1.36 -9.56 -19.28
N ALA A 34 -0.28 -10.01 -18.63
CA ALA A 34 1.04 -10.43 -19.11
C ALA A 34 1.78 -9.57 -20.17
N THR A 35 1.08 -8.77 -20.96
CA THR A 35 1.47 -8.19 -22.25
C THR A 35 0.65 -6.97 -22.64
N CYS A 36 -0.59 -6.86 -22.14
CA CYS A 36 -1.52 -5.82 -22.54
C CYS A 36 -2.30 -5.28 -21.34
N ARG A 37 -2.51 -3.97 -21.33
CA ARG A 37 -3.37 -3.27 -20.39
C ARG A 37 -4.76 -3.11 -20.98
N TYR A 38 -5.77 -3.28 -20.15
CA TYR A 38 -7.17 -3.12 -20.51
C TYR A 38 -7.78 -2.08 -19.59
N HIS A 39 -8.41 -1.08 -20.17
CA HIS A 39 -9.17 -0.06 -19.44
C HIS A 39 -10.65 -0.23 -19.76
N ILE A 40 -11.42 -0.63 -18.75
CA ILE A 40 -12.82 -1.02 -18.87
C ILE A 40 -13.68 0.03 -18.19
N ILE A 41 -14.66 0.57 -18.90
CA ILE A 41 -15.57 1.60 -18.42
C ILE A 41 -16.97 0.99 -18.32
N ALA A 42 -17.58 1.10 -17.14
CA ALA A 42 -18.98 0.76 -16.91
C ALA A 42 -19.73 2.04 -16.55
N SER A 43 -20.77 2.37 -17.33
CA SER A 43 -21.61 3.53 -17.02
C SER A 43 -23.08 3.14 -16.95
N LYS A 44 -23.81 3.75 -16.01
CA LYS A 44 -25.27 3.55 -15.89
C LYS A 44 -26.02 3.92 -17.17
N LYS A 45 -25.49 4.90 -17.91
CA LYS A 45 -26.07 5.37 -19.17
C LYS A 45 -26.06 4.28 -20.23
N LYS A 46 -24.97 3.52 -20.37
CA LYS A 46 -24.87 2.44 -21.37
C LYS A 46 -25.47 1.12 -20.90
N LEU A 47 -25.46 0.85 -19.60
CA LEU A 47 -26.03 -0.38 -19.03
C LEU A 47 -27.55 -0.29 -18.84
N GLY A 48 -28.09 0.92 -18.70
CA GLY A 48 -29.52 1.19 -18.59
C GLY A 48 -30.09 0.86 -17.20
N THR A 49 -30.60 1.87 -16.49
CA THR A 49 -31.01 1.76 -15.07
C THR A 49 -32.15 0.77 -14.80
N ASN A 50 -33.00 0.48 -15.78
CA ASN A 50 -34.16 -0.40 -15.62
C ASN A 50 -33.95 -1.82 -16.17
N THR A 51 -32.76 -2.12 -16.68
CA THR A 51 -32.43 -3.40 -17.33
C THR A 51 -32.00 -4.41 -16.27
N LYS A 52 -31.95 -5.71 -16.61
CA LYS A 52 -31.44 -6.73 -15.67
C LYS A 52 -29.98 -6.43 -15.32
N VAL A 53 -29.18 -6.17 -16.35
CA VAL A 53 -27.75 -5.85 -16.27
C VAL A 53 -27.48 -4.58 -15.48
N GLY A 54 -28.25 -3.51 -15.70
CA GLY A 54 -28.06 -2.25 -14.98
C GLY A 54 -28.45 -2.33 -13.50
N LYS A 55 -29.44 -3.16 -13.14
CA LYS A 55 -29.76 -3.45 -11.73
C LYS A 55 -28.70 -4.30 -11.04
N GLU A 56 -28.14 -5.27 -11.76
CA GLU A 56 -27.00 -6.08 -11.28
C GLU A 56 -25.79 -5.19 -11.02
N TYR A 57 -25.44 -4.32 -11.98
CA TYR A 57 -24.37 -3.34 -11.83
C TYR A 57 -24.60 -2.36 -10.67
N ASP A 58 -25.80 -1.77 -10.52
CA ASP A 58 -26.08 -0.84 -9.41
C ASP A 58 -25.99 -1.51 -8.03
N ARG A 59 -26.34 -2.81 -7.93
CA ARG A 59 -26.12 -3.57 -6.68
C ARG A 59 -24.64 -3.78 -6.40
N LEU A 60 -23.89 -4.27 -7.38
CA LEU A 60 -22.45 -4.50 -7.26
C LEU A 60 -21.67 -3.22 -6.94
N ALA A 61 -21.99 -2.11 -7.62
CA ALA A 61 -21.35 -0.80 -7.38
C ALA A 61 -21.69 -0.19 -6.01
N ARG A 62 -22.77 -0.65 -5.36
CA ARG A 62 -23.10 -0.31 -3.96
C ARG A 62 -22.56 -1.30 -2.94
N GLY A 63 -21.85 -2.34 -3.39
CA GLY A 63 -21.37 -3.42 -2.52
C GLY A 63 -22.49 -4.30 -1.96
N LEU A 64 -23.66 -4.34 -2.61
CA LEU A 64 -24.79 -5.17 -2.17
C LEU A 64 -24.67 -6.60 -2.72
N PRO A 65 -24.98 -7.64 -1.91
CA PRO A 65 -24.96 -9.03 -2.35
C PRO A 65 -25.97 -9.30 -3.48
N ILE A 66 -25.65 -10.26 -4.33
CA ILE A 66 -26.49 -10.67 -5.46
C ILE A 66 -27.40 -11.81 -5.00
N ASP A 67 -28.72 -11.67 -5.21
CA ASP A 67 -29.68 -12.76 -4.98
C ASP A 67 -29.34 -13.97 -5.89
N ASP A 68 -29.28 -15.17 -5.31
CA ASP A 68 -28.84 -16.45 -5.94
C ASP A 68 -29.51 -16.81 -7.28
N GLU A 69 -30.63 -16.17 -7.62
CA GLU A 69 -31.37 -16.41 -8.86
C GLU A 69 -30.92 -15.55 -10.06
N ALA A 70 -29.95 -14.64 -9.91
CA ALA A 70 -29.72 -13.60 -10.92
C ALA A 70 -28.52 -13.78 -11.88
N SER A 71 -27.44 -14.50 -11.57
CA SER A 71 -26.20 -14.41 -12.37
C SER A 71 -25.69 -15.72 -12.99
N ASP A 72 -25.82 -15.84 -14.32
CA ASP A 72 -25.03 -16.78 -15.13
C ASP A 72 -23.61 -16.24 -15.42
N ALA A 73 -23.39 -14.93 -15.25
CA ALA A 73 -22.12 -14.27 -15.59
C ALA A 73 -21.04 -14.52 -14.54
N ILE A 74 -21.39 -14.49 -13.25
CA ILE A 74 -20.45 -14.77 -12.14
C ILE A 74 -20.03 -16.23 -12.13
N LYS A 75 -20.93 -17.17 -12.49
CA LYS A 75 -20.60 -18.61 -12.58
C LYS A 75 -19.53 -18.93 -13.64
N THR A 76 -19.33 -18.05 -14.62
CA THR A 76 -18.31 -18.22 -15.68
C THR A 76 -16.96 -17.58 -15.35
N ALA A 77 -16.94 -16.60 -14.43
CA ALA A 77 -15.71 -16.03 -13.91
C ALA A 77 -15.23 -16.89 -12.73
N SER A 78 -14.03 -17.48 -12.82
CA SER A 78 -13.48 -18.21 -11.66
C SER A 78 -13.30 -17.22 -10.51
N PRO A 79 -13.69 -17.58 -9.28
CA PRO A 79 -13.32 -16.80 -8.08
C PRO A 79 -11.79 -16.59 -8.00
N ASP A 80 -11.00 -17.50 -8.58
CA ASP A 80 -9.53 -17.41 -8.65
C ASP A 80 -8.98 -16.32 -9.59
N THR A 81 -9.82 -15.62 -10.37
CA THR A 81 -9.33 -14.61 -11.34
C THR A 81 -8.79 -13.34 -10.70
N PHE A 82 -9.24 -13.05 -9.48
CA PHE A 82 -8.71 -12.04 -8.60
C PHE A 82 -8.52 -12.74 -7.26
N SER A 83 -7.29 -13.21 -6.98
CA SER A 83 -6.96 -13.83 -5.71
C SER A 83 -7.50 -12.94 -4.59
N SER A 84 -8.39 -13.49 -3.75
CA SER A 84 -8.93 -12.83 -2.57
C SER A 84 -8.08 -13.27 -1.38
N ASP A 85 -6.89 -12.71 -1.24
CA ASP A 85 -6.16 -12.79 0.01
C ASP A 85 -6.57 -11.59 0.88
N SER A 86 -7.71 -11.75 1.54
CA SER A 86 -8.14 -10.86 2.61
C SER A 86 -7.25 -11.15 3.82
N GLY A 87 -6.22 -10.32 3.99
CA GLY A 87 -5.53 -10.22 5.28
C GLY A 87 -6.54 -9.85 6.36
N VAL A 88 -6.60 -10.72 7.37
CA VAL A 88 -6.97 -10.46 8.77
C VAL A 88 -8.17 -9.54 8.98
N ASP A 89 -9.34 -10.15 9.23
CA ASP A 89 -10.34 -9.55 10.11
C ASP A 89 -10.82 -10.63 11.10
N VAL A 90 -10.48 -10.41 12.36
CA VAL A 90 -10.86 -11.22 13.52
C VAL A 90 -12.29 -10.83 13.90
N ARG A 91 -13.27 -11.76 13.73
CA ARG A 91 -14.32 -12.09 14.72
C ARG A 91 -15.43 -13.04 14.23
N GLU A 92 -15.67 -14.04 15.09
CA GLU A 92 -16.91 -14.81 15.41
C GLU A 92 -17.54 -15.65 14.27
N GLY A 93 -17.72 -16.98 14.34
CA GLY A 93 -17.74 -17.93 15.45
C GLY A 93 -19.09 -18.67 15.46
N GLU A 94 -19.11 -19.97 15.12
CA GLU A 94 -20.00 -21.02 15.68
C GLU A 94 -19.58 -22.43 15.19
N ASP A 95 -18.70 -23.04 16.00
CA ASP A 95 -18.69 -24.41 16.56
C ASP A 95 -19.16 -25.66 15.77
N GLY A 96 -18.40 -26.76 15.89
CA GLY A 96 -19.10 -28.06 16.04
C GLY A 96 -18.50 -29.46 15.79
N THR A 97 -17.22 -29.68 15.41
CA THR A 97 -16.47 -30.97 15.61
C THR A 97 -16.98 -32.27 14.89
N PRO A 98 -16.31 -33.45 14.97
CA PRO A 98 -15.49 -33.97 13.86
C PRO A 98 -15.82 -35.41 13.42
N SER A 99 -15.84 -35.72 12.11
CA SER A 99 -15.40 -37.06 11.63
C SER A 99 -15.48 -37.21 10.10
N ASP A 100 -14.45 -37.90 9.61
CA ASP A 100 -14.46 -38.89 8.53
C ASP A 100 -14.14 -38.44 7.10
N ASP A 101 -13.26 -39.24 6.49
CA ASP A 101 -12.78 -39.17 5.12
C ASP A 101 -13.92 -38.88 4.12
N SER A 102 -13.88 -37.71 3.48
CA SER A 102 -14.41 -37.56 2.12
C SER A 102 -13.84 -36.31 1.44
N ASP A 103 -13.34 -36.53 0.23
CA ASP A 103 -13.20 -35.60 -0.90
C ASP A 103 -14.13 -34.38 -0.78
N GLN A 104 -13.64 -33.25 -0.25
CA GLN A 104 -14.36 -31.98 -0.24
C GLN A 104 -13.57 -30.96 -1.04
N THR A 105 -14.20 -30.53 -2.12
CA THR A 105 -13.81 -29.42 -2.97
C THR A 105 -13.89 -28.15 -2.12
N GLU A 106 -12.79 -27.42 -1.99
CA GLU A 106 -12.75 -26.12 -1.32
C GLU A 106 -13.83 -25.22 -1.93
N GLU A 107 -14.88 -24.88 -1.17
CA GLU A 107 -15.84 -23.88 -1.60
C GLU A 107 -15.19 -22.48 -1.49
N PRO A 108 -15.26 -21.66 -2.56
CA PRO A 108 -14.60 -20.37 -2.57
C PRO A 108 -15.24 -19.40 -1.58
N THR A 109 -14.39 -18.69 -0.80
CA THR A 109 -14.80 -17.59 0.07
C THR A 109 -15.58 -16.52 -0.73
N PRO A 110 -16.63 -15.91 -0.15
CA PRO A 110 -17.42 -14.90 -0.86
C PRO A 110 -16.55 -13.67 -1.18
N LEU A 111 -16.43 -13.32 -2.46
CA LEU A 111 -15.72 -12.12 -2.90
C LEU A 111 -16.31 -10.89 -2.20
N SER A 112 -15.45 -10.00 -1.68
CA SER A 112 -15.82 -8.64 -1.30
C SER A 112 -16.62 -7.98 -2.43
N GLY A 113 -17.59 -7.11 -2.12
CA GLY A 113 -18.47 -6.47 -3.12
C GLY A 113 -17.69 -5.78 -4.25
N GLU A 114 -16.52 -5.23 -3.95
CA GLU A 114 -15.59 -4.67 -4.94
C GLU A 114 -14.95 -5.76 -5.83
N GLY A 115 -14.50 -6.87 -5.25
CA GLY A 115 -13.96 -8.02 -5.99
C GLY A 115 -15.01 -8.64 -6.93
N ALA A 116 -16.25 -8.74 -6.46
CA ALA A 116 -17.38 -9.20 -7.27
C ALA A 116 -17.66 -8.27 -8.46
N LEU A 117 -17.60 -6.94 -8.25
CA LEU A 117 -17.74 -5.97 -9.33
C LEU A 117 -16.58 -6.04 -10.35
N LYS A 118 -15.33 -6.15 -9.88
CA LYS A 118 -14.17 -6.31 -10.76
C LYS A 118 -14.30 -7.56 -11.62
N ALA A 119 -14.65 -8.70 -11.01
CA ALA A 119 -14.89 -9.95 -11.74
C ALA A 119 -16.01 -9.81 -12.79
N TRP A 120 -17.11 -9.14 -12.42
CA TRP A 120 -18.22 -8.86 -13.33
C TRP A 120 -17.81 -7.99 -14.53
N MET A 121 -16.98 -6.96 -14.31
CA MET A 121 -16.48 -6.09 -15.39
C MET A 121 -15.53 -6.82 -16.36
N VAL A 122 -14.80 -7.82 -15.88
CA VAL A 122 -13.86 -8.61 -16.71
C VAL A 122 -14.52 -9.78 -17.42
N ALA A 123 -15.63 -10.33 -16.90
CA ALA A 123 -16.31 -11.49 -17.47
C ALA A 123 -16.59 -11.40 -18.99
N PRO A 124 -17.01 -10.26 -19.58
CA PRO A 124 -17.22 -10.12 -21.03
C PRO A 124 -15.93 -10.26 -21.85
N LEU A 125 -14.77 -10.04 -21.24
CA LEU A 125 -13.44 -10.14 -21.87
C LEU A 125 -12.82 -11.54 -21.74
N ALA A 126 -13.42 -12.46 -20.97
CA ALA A 126 -12.90 -13.82 -20.76
C ALA A 126 -12.96 -14.72 -22.01
N ASN A 127 -13.78 -14.35 -23.01
CA ASN A 127 -13.79 -14.95 -24.35
C ASN A 127 -13.48 -13.87 -25.41
N PRO A 128 -12.26 -13.35 -25.45
CA PRO A 128 -11.93 -12.25 -26.34
C PRO A 128 -11.90 -12.75 -27.79
N PRO A 129 -12.50 -12.03 -28.75
CA PRO A 129 -12.26 -12.30 -30.16
C PRO A 129 -10.77 -12.01 -30.44
N ASN A 130 -9.98 -13.08 -30.65
CA ASN A 130 -8.55 -13.07 -30.99
C ASN A 130 -7.55 -12.56 -29.92
N SER A 131 -7.45 -13.19 -28.74
CA SER A 131 -6.34 -12.90 -27.80
C SER A 131 -5.38 -14.07 -27.52
N ALA A 132 -5.21 -15.01 -28.44
CA ALA A 132 -4.02 -15.86 -28.39
C ALA A 132 -2.81 -15.03 -28.86
N LEU A 133 -2.29 -14.16 -27.99
CA LEU A 133 -0.95 -13.63 -28.18
C LEU A 133 0.01 -14.82 -28.21
N SER A 134 0.90 -14.82 -29.19
CA SER A 134 1.90 -15.87 -29.32
C SER A 134 2.85 -15.83 -28.11
N ALA A 135 3.46 -16.97 -27.76
CA ALA A 135 4.49 -17.02 -26.71
C ALA A 135 5.68 -16.06 -26.98
N SER A 136 5.83 -15.59 -28.23
CA SER A 136 6.80 -14.57 -28.64
C SER A 136 6.39 -13.14 -28.25
N GLU A 137 5.10 -12.86 -28.11
CA GLU A 137 4.56 -11.55 -27.66
C GLU A 137 4.45 -11.50 -26.12
N ALA A 138 4.32 -12.65 -25.46
CA ALA A 138 4.44 -12.79 -24.00
C ALA A 138 5.83 -12.40 -23.46
N GLN A 139 6.86 -12.46 -24.30
CA GLN A 139 8.22 -12.01 -23.99
C GLN A 139 8.43 -10.50 -24.21
N ALA A 140 7.40 -9.74 -24.61
CA ALA A 140 7.55 -8.37 -25.12
C ALA A 140 7.59 -7.25 -24.06
N LEU A 141 7.47 -7.58 -22.77
CA LEU A 141 7.68 -6.61 -21.68
C LEU A 141 8.97 -6.97 -20.97
N SER A 142 10.06 -6.80 -21.70
CA SER A 142 11.39 -7.10 -21.18
C SER A 142 11.82 -6.01 -20.20
N THR A 143 11.46 -4.76 -20.47
CA THR A 143 11.93 -3.61 -19.68
C THR A 143 10.83 -2.94 -18.86
N VAL A 144 11.25 -2.17 -17.85
CA VAL A 144 10.34 -1.33 -17.06
C VAL A 144 9.65 -0.29 -17.95
N GLU A 145 10.35 0.25 -18.95
CA GLU A 145 9.76 1.21 -19.92
C GLU A 145 8.61 0.58 -20.70
N GLU A 146 8.84 -0.61 -21.27
CA GLU A 146 7.84 -1.35 -22.03
C GLU A 146 6.65 -1.74 -21.15
N TRP A 147 6.89 -2.18 -19.91
CA TRP A 147 5.83 -2.57 -18.98
C TRP A 147 4.85 -1.42 -18.71
N TYR A 148 5.37 -0.23 -18.43
CA TYR A 148 4.55 0.94 -18.12
C TYR A 148 3.89 1.55 -19.36
N HIS A 149 4.53 1.47 -20.53
CA HIS A 149 4.03 1.99 -21.81
C HIS A 149 3.47 0.88 -22.72
N CYS A 150 3.05 -0.25 -22.14
CA CYS A 150 2.49 -1.34 -22.90
C CYS A 150 1.19 -0.91 -23.60
N ARG A 151 0.83 -1.66 -24.66
CA ARG A 151 -0.39 -1.36 -25.42
C ARG A 151 -1.61 -1.41 -24.49
N THR A 152 -2.40 -0.34 -24.50
CA THR A 152 -3.66 -0.27 -23.79
C THR A 152 -4.84 -0.43 -24.76
N ARG A 153 -5.80 -1.29 -24.40
CA ARG A 153 -7.09 -1.43 -25.10
C ARG A 153 -8.19 -0.86 -24.24
N PHE A 154 -9.10 -0.11 -24.86
CA PHE A 154 -10.18 0.57 -24.16
C PHE A 154 -11.50 -0.14 -24.47
N TYR A 155 -12.32 -0.35 -23.44
CA TYR A 155 -13.61 -1.02 -23.55
C TYR A 155 -14.68 -0.23 -22.82
N GLU A 156 -15.86 -0.14 -23.42
CA GLU A 156 -17.08 0.30 -22.75
C GLU A 156 -18.05 -0.87 -22.64
N LEU A 157 -18.58 -1.10 -21.44
CA LEU A 157 -19.58 -2.11 -21.20
C LEU A 157 -20.95 -1.59 -21.62
N GLU A 158 -21.56 -2.28 -22.57
CA GLU A 158 -22.90 -1.97 -23.06
C GLU A 158 -23.86 -3.14 -22.82
N GLN A 159 -25.14 -2.82 -22.65
CA GLN A 159 -26.17 -3.85 -22.63
C GLN A 159 -26.39 -4.42 -24.04
N SER A 160 -26.53 -5.74 -24.14
CA SER A 160 -26.92 -6.44 -25.36
C SER A 160 -28.14 -7.34 -25.09
N ASN A 161 -28.73 -7.87 -26.18
CA ASN A 161 -29.89 -8.76 -26.13
C ASN A 161 -31.07 -8.21 -25.29
N GLY A 162 -31.41 -6.93 -25.47
CA GLY A 162 -32.53 -6.29 -24.77
C GLY A 162 -32.33 -6.08 -23.27
N GLY A 163 -31.09 -5.97 -22.79
CA GLY A 163 -30.78 -5.70 -21.38
C GLY A 163 -30.58 -6.94 -20.52
N GLN A 164 -30.34 -8.09 -21.16
CA GLN A 164 -30.13 -9.38 -20.49
C GLN A 164 -28.66 -9.80 -20.43
N LYS A 165 -27.80 -9.26 -21.30
CA LYS A 165 -26.36 -9.58 -21.34
C LYS A 165 -25.55 -8.30 -21.38
N VAL A 166 -24.32 -8.39 -20.88
CA VAL A 166 -23.30 -7.36 -20.99
C VAL A 166 -22.33 -7.75 -22.11
N GLU A 167 -21.95 -6.77 -22.93
CA GLU A 167 -20.96 -6.93 -23.99
C GLU A 167 -19.90 -5.84 -23.83
N ALA A 168 -18.63 -6.20 -24.03
CA ALA A 168 -17.53 -5.25 -24.03
C ALA A 168 -17.29 -4.75 -25.46
N VAL A 169 -17.60 -3.48 -25.69
CA VAL A 169 -17.37 -2.82 -26.98
C VAL A 169 -15.99 -2.16 -26.96
N GLU A 170 -15.10 -2.56 -27.86
CA GLU A 170 -13.78 -1.94 -27.98
C GLU A 170 -13.91 -0.52 -28.52
N LEU A 171 -13.28 0.42 -27.82
CA LEU A 171 -13.21 1.82 -28.20
C LEU A 171 -11.90 2.10 -28.92
N GLU A 172 -11.94 3.04 -29.87
CA GLU A 172 -10.72 3.63 -30.41
C GLU A 172 -10.02 4.47 -29.32
N ALA A 173 -8.69 4.45 -29.32
CA ALA A 173 -7.91 5.29 -28.42
C ALA A 173 -8.19 6.77 -28.74
N THR A 174 -8.64 7.50 -27.72
CA THR A 174 -8.84 8.96 -27.80
C THR A 174 -7.80 9.65 -26.90
N PRO A 175 -7.42 10.91 -27.20
CA PRO A 175 -6.47 11.65 -26.37
C PRO A 175 -6.88 11.73 -24.89
N GLU A 176 -8.19 11.77 -24.61
CA GLU A 176 -8.73 11.79 -23.25
C GLU A 176 -8.48 10.45 -22.51
N LEU A 177 -8.67 9.33 -23.20
CA LEU A 177 -8.44 8.00 -22.67
C LEU A 177 -6.94 7.73 -22.47
N GLU A 178 -6.11 8.16 -23.41
CA GLU A 178 -4.65 8.08 -23.31
C GLU A 178 -4.14 8.89 -22.12
N GLN A 179 -4.58 10.15 -21.98
CA GLN A 179 -4.21 11.00 -20.83
C GLN A 179 -4.60 10.35 -19.50
N ARG A 180 -5.75 9.67 -19.43
CA ARG A 180 -6.17 8.98 -18.20
C ARG A 180 -5.20 7.86 -17.84
N THR A 181 -4.76 7.08 -18.81
CA THR A 181 -3.78 6.02 -18.59
C THR A 181 -2.38 6.54 -18.29
N GLU A 182 -2.01 7.71 -18.83
CA GLU A 182 -0.74 8.38 -18.50
C GLU A 182 -0.69 8.87 -17.05
N ARG A 183 -1.84 9.23 -16.45
CA ARG A 183 -1.89 9.61 -15.02
C ARG A 183 -1.56 8.46 -14.07
N LEU A 184 -1.72 7.23 -14.53
CA LEU A 184 -1.36 6.02 -13.78
C LEU A 184 0.14 5.75 -13.77
N LEU A 185 0.91 6.48 -14.61
CA LEU A 185 2.34 6.34 -14.62
C LEU A 185 2.93 6.97 -13.35
N PRO A 186 3.74 6.22 -12.58
CA PRO A 186 4.40 6.76 -11.41
C PRO A 186 5.37 7.86 -11.84
N ASN A 187 5.17 9.07 -11.35
CA ASN A 187 5.84 10.27 -11.80
C ASN A 187 5.80 11.38 -10.74
N MET A 188 6.86 11.45 -9.94
CA MET A 188 7.04 12.48 -8.93
C MET A 188 8.12 13.48 -9.34
N ILE A 189 7.86 14.78 -9.13
CA ILE A 189 8.90 15.82 -9.25
C ILE A 189 9.83 15.71 -8.04
N LEU A 190 11.11 15.45 -8.30
CA LEU A 190 12.11 15.41 -7.25
C LEU A 190 12.44 16.86 -6.80
N PRO A 191 12.33 17.17 -5.49
CA PRO A 191 12.75 18.47 -4.97
C PRO A 191 14.23 18.75 -5.24
N LYS A 192 14.58 20.03 -5.39
CA LYS A 192 15.97 20.44 -5.66
C LYS A 192 16.94 20.03 -4.57
N TYR A 193 16.52 20.06 -3.30
CA TYR A 193 17.38 19.68 -2.18
C TYR A 193 17.81 18.21 -2.28
N LEU A 194 16.87 17.28 -2.56
CA LEU A 194 17.17 15.87 -2.82
C LEU A 194 17.98 15.68 -4.11
N THR A 195 17.58 16.35 -5.19
CA THR A 195 18.30 16.24 -6.48
C THR A 195 19.77 16.61 -6.36
N ASN A 196 20.09 17.55 -5.44
CA ASN A 196 21.45 18.04 -5.24
C ASN A 196 22.22 17.25 -4.16
N SER A 197 21.53 16.60 -3.20
CA SER A 197 22.17 15.84 -2.13
C SER A 197 22.42 14.38 -2.50
N LEU A 198 21.47 13.76 -3.23
CA LEU A 198 21.54 12.35 -3.57
C LEU A 198 22.69 12.09 -4.56
N THR A 199 23.55 11.15 -4.17
CA THR A 199 24.71 10.68 -4.96
C THR A 199 24.38 9.49 -5.86
N ALA A 200 23.20 8.90 -5.69
CA ALA A 200 22.76 7.73 -6.44
C ALA A 200 22.74 7.99 -7.97
N PRO A 201 23.20 7.04 -8.79
CA PRO A 201 23.17 7.16 -10.24
C PRO A 201 21.74 7.17 -10.79
N TRP A 202 21.57 7.75 -11.97
CA TRP A 202 20.30 7.75 -12.69
C TRP A 202 20.25 6.63 -13.71
N PHE A 203 19.14 5.89 -13.70
CA PHE A 203 18.81 4.85 -14.66
C PHE A 203 17.64 5.28 -15.51
N ARG A 204 17.68 4.89 -16.78
CA ARG A 204 16.50 4.90 -17.65
C ARG A 204 15.68 3.65 -17.40
N SER A 205 14.37 3.76 -17.44
CA SER A 205 13.44 2.61 -17.35
C SER A 205 13.70 1.57 -18.45
N SER A 206 14.19 1.98 -19.63
CA SER A 206 14.56 1.04 -20.70
C SER A 206 15.87 0.26 -20.43
N GLU A 207 16.66 0.69 -19.44
CA GLU A 207 17.91 0.02 -19.05
C GLU A 207 17.66 -1.11 -18.02
N LEU A 208 16.43 -1.25 -17.53
CA LEU A 208 16.04 -2.15 -16.45
C LEU A 208 15.11 -3.23 -16.98
N GLU A 209 15.53 -4.49 -16.89
CA GLU A 209 14.75 -5.67 -17.24
C GLU A 209 13.85 -6.07 -16.06
N VAL A 210 12.58 -6.38 -16.31
CA VAL A 210 11.65 -6.85 -15.27
C VAL A 210 11.89 -8.33 -15.01
N LEU A 211 12.27 -8.68 -13.78
CA LEU A 211 12.43 -10.08 -13.36
C LEU A 211 11.20 -10.59 -12.62
N GLU A 212 10.58 -9.72 -11.82
CA GLU A 212 9.47 -10.05 -10.92
C GLU A 212 8.57 -8.83 -10.74
N CYS A 213 7.28 -9.07 -10.59
CA CYS A 213 6.29 -8.05 -10.25
C CYS A 213 5.74 -8.29 -8.85
N SER A 214 5.07 -7.31 -8.27
CA SER A 214 4.50 -7.41 -6.93
C SER A 214 3.41 -8.49 -6.86
N ASP A 215 3.63 -9.51 -6.03
CA ASP A 215 2.61 -10.49 -5.64
C ASP A 215 1.93 -10.10 -4.30
N LYS A 216 1.99 -8.81 -3.95
CA LYS A 216 1.46 -8.25 -2.69
C LYS A 216 -0.08 -8.33 -2.63
N PRO A 217 -0.69 -8.32 -1.43
CA PRO A 217 -2.11 -8.62 -1.25
C PRO A 217 -3.05 -7.68 -2.03
N VAL A 218 -4.28 -8.15 -2.13
CA VAL A 218 -5.40 -7.55 -2.87
C VAL A 218 -5.56 -6.07 -2.51
N GLY A 219 -5.48 -5.21 -3.51
CA GLY A 219 -5.65 -3.76 -3.35
C GLY A 219 -4.37 -2.95 -3.55
N THR A 220 -3.18 -3.58 -3.54
CA THR A 220 -1.96 -2.92 -4.02
C THR A 220 -1.85 -3.01 -5.54
N PRO A 221 -1.54 -1.91 -6.25
CA PRO A 221 -1.36 -1.96 -7.70
C PRO A 221 -0.28 -2.97 -8.09
N TYR A 222 -0.59 -3.84 -9.04
CA TYR A 222 0.41 -4.74 -9.61
C TYR A 222 1.46 -3.94 -10.38
N HIS A 223 2.75 -4.13 -10.08
CA HIS A 223 3.83 -3.37 -10.67
C HIS A 223 5.16 -4.15 -10.66
N PRO A 224 6.15 -3.80 -11.50
CA PRO A 224 7.49 -4.37 -11.40
C PRO A 224 8.12 -4.09 -10.03
N CYS A 225 8.70 -5.10 -9.39
CA CYS A 225 9.31 -4.97 -8.05
C CYS A 225 10.78 -5.40 -8.04
N ARG A 226 11.17 -6.36 -8.88
CA ARG A 226 12.55 -6.83 -8.97
C ARG A 226 13.04 -6.69 -10.39
N VAL A 227 14.16 -5.99 -10.57
CA VAL A 227 14.65 -5.58 -11.88
C VAL A 227 16.15 -5.81 -12.02
N GLN A 228 16.63 -6.02 -13.24
CA GLN A 228 18.05 -6.18 -13.53
C GLN A 228 18.55 -5.12 -14.50
N SER A 229 19.67 -4.46 -14.18
CA SER A 229 20.30 -3.55 -15.15
C SER A 229 20.91 -4.34 -16.30
N HIS A 230 20.58 -3.98 -17.54
CA HIS A 230 21.19 -4.55 -18.73
C HIS A 230 22.72 -4.40 -18.75
N LYS A 231 23.22 -3.28 -18.24
CA LYS A 231 24.64 -2.91 -18.29
C LYS A 231 25.45 -3.54 -17.15
N ALA A 232 24.97 -3.41 -15.92
CA ALA A 232 25.68 -3.91 -14.74
C ALA A 232 25.45 -5.41 -14.52
N LYS A 233 24.34 -5.98 -15.04
CA LYS A 233 23.85 -7.33 -14.72
C LYS A 233 23.62 -7.55 -13.21
N GLU A 234 23.44 -6.45 -12.49
CA GLU A 234 23.07 -6.42 -11.09
C GLU A 234 21.55 -6.35 -10.95
N THR A 235 21.05 -6.97 -9.90
CA THR A 235 19.62 -7.03 -9.57
C THR A 235 19.32 -6.04 -8.46
N TYR A 236 18.18 -5.37 -8.57
CA TYR A 236 17.72 -4.35 -7.65
C TYR A 236 16.25 -4.58 -7.29
N PHE A 237 15.86 -4.10 -6.12
CA PHE A 237 14.46 -3.91 -5.78
C PHE A 237 14.02 -2.52 -6.26
N LEU A 238 12.99 -2.46 -7.11
CA LEU A 238 12.41 -1.22 -7.61
C LEU A 238 11.24 -0.82 -6.70
N LYS A 239 11.41 0.30 -5.98
CA LYS A 239 10.33 0.97 -5.25
C LYS A 239 9.78 2.11 -6.10
N ILE A 240 8.48 2.09 -6.34
CA ILE A 240 7.76 3.01 -7.23
C ILE A 240 7.27 4.20 -6.42
N VAL A 241 7.20 5.36 -7.07
CA VAL A 241 6.64 6.54 -6.42
C VAL A 241 5.12 6.53 -6.50
N ASP A 242 4.50 6.96 -5.41
CA ASP A 242 3.08 7.31 -5.39
C ASP A 242 2.92 8.78 -5.80
N ASN A 243 2.07 9.03 -6.80
CA ASN A 243 1.81 10.37 -7.31
C ASN A 243 1.03 11.24 -6.31
N ASP A 244 0.15 10.61 -5.54
CA ASP A 244 -0.74 11.27 -4.59
C ASP A 244 -0.08 11.43 -3.22
N GLN A 245 0.92 10.60 -2.91
CA GLN A 245 1.68 10.63 -1.66
C GLN A 245 3.18 10.91 -1.87
N PRO A 246 3.57 12.13 -2.26
CA PRO A 246 4.96 12.47 -2.50
C PRO A 246 5.78 12.70 -1.22
N GLN A 247 5.15 12.86 -0.05
CA GLN A 247 5.87 13.14 1.20
C GLN A 247 6.59 11.89 1.73
N PRO A 248 5.94 10.72 1.81
CA PRO A 248 6.63 9.51 2.25
C PRO A 248 7.86 9.17 1.43
N ILE A 249 7.76 9.25 0.10
CA ILE A 249 8.89 8.99 -0.80
C ILE A 249 10.05 9.97 -0.55
N LYS A 250 9.77 11.25 -0.30
CA LYS A 250 10.82 12.24 0.00
C LYS A 250 11.50 11.94 1.34
N ARG A 251 10.71 11.59 2.36
CA ARG A 251 11.21 11.23 3.69
C ARG A 251 12.14 10.02 3.59
N GLU A 252 11.69 8.97 2.89
CA GLU A 252 12.47 7.75 2.72
C GLU A 252 13.79 8.02 2.01
N LEU A 253 13.78 8.77 0.89
CA LEU A 253 15.01 9.14 0.18
C LEU A 253 15.97 9.97 1.05
N ASP A 254 15.45 10.87 1.88
CA ASP A 254 16.27 11.67 2.81
C ASP A 254 16.90 10.80 3.89
N ILE A 255 16.13 9.91 4.51
CA ILE A 255 16.60 9.00 5.56
C ILE A 255 17.63 8.02 5.00
N LEU A 256 17.36 7.37 3.87
CA LEU A 256 18.32 6.46 3.22
C LEU A 256 19.65 7.18 2.88
N HIS A 257 19.57 8.42 2.43
CA HIS A 257 20.75 9.25 2.20
C HIS A 257 21.50 9.60 3.50
N ARG A 258 20.79 9.92 4.58
CA ARG A 258 21.41 10.17 5.90
C ARG A 258 22.08 8.92 6.45
N VAL A 259 21.43 7.77 6.36
CA VAL A 259 21.97 6.44 6.74
C VAL A 259 23.27 6.15 5.98
N GLU A 260 23.29 6.38 4.66
CA GLU A 260 24.50 6.22 3.84
C GLU A 260 25.61 7.17 4.29
N LYS A 261 25.30 8.47 4.45
CA LYS A 261 26.26 9.51 4.82
C LYS A 261 26.87 9.30 6.21
N LEU A 262 26.10 8.76 7.14
CA LEU A 262 26.54 8.45 8.50
C LEU A 262 27.24 7.09 8.60
N GLY A 263 27.25 6.29 7.53
CA GLY A 263 27.91 4.98 7.52
C GLY A 263 27.19 3.91 8.35
N LEU A 264 25.89 4.08 8.62
CA LEU A 264 25.14 3.19 9.53
C LEU A 264 24.94 1.78 8.97
N ARG A 265 25.23 1.55 7.68
CA ARG A 265 25.20 0.23 7.03
C ARG A 265 26.10 -0.81 7.70
N ASP A 266 27.17 -0.38 8.36
CA ASP A 266 28.09 -1.28 9.09
C ASP A 266 27.54 -1.62 10.49
N SER A 267 26.52 -0.86 10.93
CA SER A 267 25.87 -0.97 12.22
C SER A 267 24.45 -1.48 12.13
N MET A 268 23.83 -1.67 10.97
CA MET A 268 22.50 -2.27 10.83
C MET A 268 22.27 -2.71 9.39
N HIS A 269 21.42 -3.72 9.19
CA HIS A 269 21.01 -4.15 7.85
C HIS A 269 19.84 -3.28 7.37
N VAL A 270 20.09 -2.50 6.34
CA VAL A 270 19.16 -1.54 5.76
C VAL A 270 19.37 -1.48 4.25
N PRO A 271 18.30 -1.45 3.43
CA PRO A 271 18.46 -1.32 1.99
C PRO A 271 19.21 -0.05 1.62
N GLN A 272 20.13 -0.14 0.66
CA GLN A 272 20.86 1.02 0.16
C GLN A 272 20.14 1.64 -1.04
N LEU A 273 20.17 2.97 -1.16
CA LEU A 273 19.72 3.67 -2.35
C LEU A 273 20.76 3.54 -3.47
N LEU A 274 20.53 2.61 -4.39
CA LEU A 274 21.47 2.26 -5.46
C LEU A 274 21.22 3.01 -6.77
N GLY A 275 20.05 3.64 -6.93
CA GLY A 275 19.75 4.40 -8.13
C GLY A 275 18.42 5.15 -8.09
N LEU A 276 18.30 6.16 -8.94
CA LEU A 276 17.04 6.85 -9.24
C LEU A 276 16.59 6.46 -10.65
N VAL A 277 15.30 6.23 -10.84
CA VAL A 277 14.76 5.78 -12.14
C VAL A 277 13.85 6.86 -12.71
N ALA A 278 14.04 7.18 -13.98
CA ALA A 278 13.14 8.04 -14.75
C ALA A 278 12.72 7.34 -16.03
N PHE A 279 11.51 7.67 -16.50
CA PHE A 279 11.10 7.30 -17.85
C PHE A 279 12.03 7.94 -18.89
N ASP A 280 12.24 7.24 -20.01
CA ASP A 280 13.15 7.67 -21.08
C ASP A 280 12.78 9.05 -21.63
N ASN A 281 11.48 9.29 -21.77
CA ASN A 281 10.91 10.53 -22.29
C ASN A 281 10.48 11.51 -21.19
N ALA A 282 10.96 11.33 -19.95
CA ALA A 282 10.61 12.22 -18.85
C ALA A 282 11.18 13.64 -19.07
N GLU A 283 10.30 14.56 -19.48
CA GLU A 283 10.68 15.96 -19.63
C GLU A 283 10.93 16.63 -18.27
N PRO A 284 12.02 17.39 -18.11
CA PRO A 284 12.21 18.24 -16.95
C PRO A 284 11.06 19.23 -16.82
N THR A 285 10.75 19.62 -15.58
CA THR A 285 9.82 20.74 -15.36
C THR A 285 10.37 22.02 -15.97
N LYS A 286 9.49 23.03 -16.18
CA LYS A 286 9.88 24.39 -16.63
C LYS A 286 10.99 25.02 -15.78
N ASN A 287 11.13 24.58 -14.53
CA ASN A 287 12.12 25.08 -13.56
C ASN A 287 13.39 24.20 -13.47
N GLY A 288 13.55 23.24 -14.39
CA GLY A 288 14.70 22.33 -14.48
C GLY A 288 14.69 21.19 -13.46
N GLN A 289 13.62 21.01 -12.68
CA GLN A 289 13.51 19.87 -11.76
C GLN A 289 13.27 18.58 -12.54
N LYS A 290 13.96 17.52 -12.12
CA LYS A 290 13.82 16.18 -12.69
C LYS A 290 12.60 15.46 -12.12
N ARG A 291 12.12 14.50 -12.90
CA ARG A 291 11.04 13.59 -12.51
C ARG A 291 11.61 12.20 -12.27
N ILE A 292 11.07 11.52 -11.27
CA ILE A 292 11.40 10.12 -10.98
C ILE A 292 10.13 9.29 -11.05
N MET A 293 10.25 8.07 -11.56
CA MET A 293 9.19 7.06 -11.55
C MET A 293 9.36 6.09 -10.37
N GLY A 294 10.58 5.98 -9.86
CA GLY A 294 10.93 5.08 -8.76
C GLY A 294 12.40 5.21 -8.44
N PHE A 295 12.86 4.36 -7.54
CA PHE A 295 14.24 4.28 -7.10
C PHE A 295 14.62 2.82 -6.81
N LEU A 296 15.91 2.54 -6.94
CA LEU A 296 16.49 1.21 -6.81
C LEU A 296 17.08 1.04 -5.43
N LEU A 297 16.67 -0.03 -4.77
CA LEU A 297 17.17 -0.46 -3.47
C LEU A 297 17.94 -1.78 -3.59
N THR A 298 18.66 -2.12 -2.53
CA THR A 298 19.28 -3.45 -2.37
C THR A 298 18.23 -4.56 -2.52
N ASP A 299 18.50 -5.53 -3.40
CA ASP A 299 17.69 -6.75 -3.56
C ASP A 299 18.00 -7.73 -2.42
N ILE A 300 17.18 -7.73 -1.36
CA ILE A 300 17.28 -8.68 -0.24
C ILE A 300 16.92 -10.07 -0.76
N LYS A 301 17.75 -11.08 -0.48
CA LYS A 301 17.56 -12.44 -0.99
C LYS A 301 16.66 -13.24 -0.06
N GLU A 302 15.60 -13.79 -0.65
CA GLU A 302 14.61 -14.64 0.03
C GLU A 302 14.09 -13.98 1.32
N PRO A 303 13.59 -12.73 1.24
CA PRO A 303 13.12 -12.02 2.41
C PRO A 303 11.83 -12.65 2.93
N THR A 304 11.76 -12.88 4.23
CA THR A 304 10.55 -13.29 4.91
C THR A 304 10.10 -12.19 5.89
N PRO A 305 8.85 -11.71 5.83
CA PRO A 305 8.32 -10.76 6.81
C PRO A 305 8.48 -11.26 8.25
N LEU A 306 8.88 -10.37 9.16
CA LEU A 306 9.06 -10.73 10.57
C LEU A 306 7.76 -11.21 11.23
N THR A 307 6.62 -10.72 10.77
CA THR A 307 5.28 -11.16 11.22
C THR A 307 5.06 -12.66 11.05
N LEU A 308 5.60 -13.28 9.99
CA LEU A 308 5.54 -14.74 9.79
C LEU A 308 6.48 -15.53 10.70
N MET A 309 7.35 -14.84 11.43
CA MET A 309 8.28 -15.44 12.39
C MET A 309 7.75 -15.44 13.82
N PHE A 310 6.55 -14.88 14.05
CA PHE A 310 5.87 -14.86 15.33
C PHE A 310 5.17 -16.20 15.61
N ASP A 311 5.93 -17.28 15.54
CA ASP A 311 5.43 -18.64 15.68
C ASP A 311 6.29 -19.39 16.71
N GLU A 312 5.64 -20.16 17.59
CA GLU A 312 6.32 -20.96 18.61
C GLU A 312 7.19 -22.07 18.02
N SER A 313 6.87 -22.54 16.82
CA SER A 313 7.68 -23.51 16.08
C SER A 313 9.01 -22.92 15.64
N VAL A 314 9.15 -21.59 15.60
CA VAL A 314 10.43 -20.92 15.38
C VAL A 314 11.25 -20.96 16.67
N GLU A 315 12.48 -21.44 16.53
CA GLU A 315 13.44 -21.59 17.63
C GLU A 315 13.56 -20.30 18.46
N GLN A 316 13.36 -20.42 19.77
CA GLN A 316 13.36 -19.29 20.70
C GLN A 316 14.66 -18.47 20.63
N GLU A 317 15.82 -19.12 20.48
CA GLU A 317 17.11 -18.42 20.37
C GLU A 317 17.15 -17.46 19.17
N ARG A 318 16.54 -17.83 18.03
CA ARG A 318 16.44 -16.97 16.85
C ARG A 318 15.51 -15.79 17.10
N ARG A 319 14.34 -16.04 17.70
CA ARG A 319 13.39 -14.97 18.07
C ARG A 319 14.01 -13.97 19.05
N GLU A 320 14.74 -14.45 20.05
CA GLU A 320 15.47 -13.60 21.00
C GLU A 320 16.57 -12.79 20.32
N ALA A 321 17.30 -13.38 19.37
CA ALA A 321 18.33 -12.68 18.59
C ALA A 321 17.72 -11.57 17.71
N TRP A 322 16.60 -11.81 17.03
CA TRP A 322 15.91 -10.77 16.27
C TRP A 322 15.32 -9.68 17.18
N ALA A 323 14.81 -10.03 18.35
CA ALA A 323 14.30 -9.05 19.31
C ALA A 323 15.41 -8.12 19.80
N ALA A 324 16.58 -8.68 20.12
CA ALA A 324 17.75 -7.89 20.50
C ALA A 324 18.27 -7.02 19.34
N GLU A 325 18.22 -7.53 18.11
CA GLU A 325 18.63 -6.76 16.93
C GLU A 325 17.64 -5.62 16.60
N ALA A 326 16.33 -5.84 16.75
CA ALA A 326 15.31 -4.80 16.58
C ALA A 326 15.51 -3.65 17.59
N ASP A 327 15.71 -3.98 18.87
CA ASP A 327 16.02 -3.02 19.93
C ASP A 327 17.28 -2.20 19.60
N ARG A 328 18.34 -2.89 19.14
CA ARG A 328 19.60 -2.26 18.77
C ARG A 328 19.49 -1.37 17.53
N ILE A 329 18.70 -1.77 16.53
CA ILE A 329 18.46 -0.95 15.33
C ILE A 329 17.75 0.36 15.71
N ARG A 330 16.72 0.29 16.57
CA ARG A 330 16.06 1.49 17.11
C ARG A 330 17.06 2.42 17.79
N ASP A 331 17.88 1.90 18.71
CA ASP A 331 18.90 2.70 19.41
C ASP A 331 19.85 3.39 18.42
N VAL A 332 20.34 2.65 17.41
CA VAL A 332 21.24 3.22 16.38
C VAL A 332 20.56 4.36 15.61
N LEU A 333 19.27 4.24 15.30
CA LEU A 333 18.53 5.30 14.61
C LEU A 333 18.41 6.56 15.48
N HIS A 334 17.96 6.40 16.72
CA HIS A 334 17.73 7.51 17.66
C HIS A 334 19.04 8.20 18.07
N GLU A 335 20.12 7.44 18.30
CA GLU A 335 21.46 8.00 18.55
C GLU A 335 21.92 8.96 17.43
N HIS A 336 21.42 8.76 16.21
CA HIS A 336 21.72 9.57 15.04
C HIS A 336 20.62 10.58 14.68
N ASN A 337 19.66 10.79 15.57
CA ASN A 337 18.49 11.67 15.38
C ASN A 337 17.73 11.31 14.08
N ILE A 338 17.54 10.02 13.86
CA ILE A 338 16.70 9.46 12.79
C ILE A 338 15.49 8.83 13.47
N ILE A 339 14.31 9.38 13.18
CA ILE A 339 13.04 8.81 13.61
C ILE A 339 12.57 7.86 12.52
N TRP A 340 12.25 6.62 12.87
CA TRP A 340 11.72 5.63 11.94
C TRP A 340 10.33 6.04 11.47
N GLY A 341 9.41 6.28 12.42
CA GLY A 341 8.10 6.89 12.19
C GLY A 341 7.01 5.96 11.64
N ASP A 342 7.27 4.66 11.56
CA ASP A 342 6.27 3.62 11.29
C ASP A 342 6.77 2.26 11.84
N ALA A 343 7.06 2.24 13.16
CA ALA A 343 7.62 1.08 13.82
C ALA A 343 6.59 -0.07 13.90
N LYS A 344 6.75 -1.07 13.03
CA LYS A 344 5.92 -2.28 12.97
C LYS A 344 6.69 -3.48 12.44
N ALA A 345 6.20 -4.67 12.76
CA ALA A 345 6.86 -5.92 12.37
C ALA A 345 6.93 -6.11 10.84
N ASP A 346 5.95 -5.63 10.08
CA ASP A 346 5.94 -5.70 8.61
C ASP A 346 7.09 -4.94 7.95
N ASN A 347 7.63 -3.94 8.65
CA ASN A 347 8.77 -3.16 8.20
C ASN A 347 10.11 -3.81 8.60
N PHE A 348 10.09 -5.04 9.10
CA PHE A 348 11.26 -5.90 9.24
C PHE A 348 11.18 -7.14 8.36
N LEU A 349 12.31 -7.49 7.74
CA LEU A 349 12.48 -8.71 6.96
C LEU A 349 13.62 -9.55 7.54
N VAL A 350 13.46 -10.87 7.54
CA VAL A 350 14.54 -11.82 7.80
C VAL A 350 15.04 -12.36 6.46
N ASP A 351 16.33 -12.26 6.20
CA ASP A 351 16.93 -12.81 4.98
C ASP A 351 17.33 -14.30 5.12
N ALA A 352 17.78 -14.90 4.01
CA ALA A 352 18.27 -16.29 4.00
C ALA A 352 19.49 -16.56 4.90
N GLN A 353 20.14 -15.53 5.47
CA GLN A 353 21.26 -15.65 6.39
C GLN A 353 20.85 -15.35 7.84
N ASP A 354 19.55 -15.33 8.12
CA ASP A 354 18.98 -15.07 9.43
C ASP A 354 19.25 -13.65 9.95
N LYS A 355 19.49 -12.69 9.05
CA LYS A 355 19.72 -11.28 9.40
C LYS A 355 18.42 -10.50 9.32
N LEU A 356 18.23 -9.65 10.33
CA LEU A 356 17.09 -8.75 10.42
C LEU A 356 17.38 -7.45 9.68
N TRP A 357 16.58 -7.16 8.66
CA TRP A 357 16.63 -5.94 7.85
C TRP A 357 15.49 -5.01 8.22
N ILE A 358 15.83 -3.75 8.54
CA ILE A 358 14.82 -2.69 8.62
C ILE A 358 14.55 -2.15 7.22
N ILE A 359 13.28 -2.07 6.85
CA ILE A 359 12.81 -1.51 5.59
C ILE A 359 11.78 -0.41 5.85
N ASP A 360 11.46 0.34 4.78
CA ASP A 360 10.44 1.39 4.74
C ASP A 360 10.62 2.54 5.74
N PHE A 361 11.15 3.65 5.24
CA PHE A 361 11.25 4.93 5.98
C PHE A 361 10.29 5.99 5.43
N GLY A 362 9.24 5.56 4.73
CA GLY A 362 8.24 6.47 4.19
C GLY A 362 7.54 7.28 5.28
N GLY A 363 7.38 6.71 6.46
CA GLY A 363 6.53 7.27 7.49
C GLY A 363 5.06 7.12 7.10
N SER A 364 4.30 6.49 7.99
CA SER A 364 2.86 6.35 7.84
C SER A 364 2.27 6.07 9.21
N TYR A 365 0.99 6.41 9.41
CA TYR A 365 0.30 5.98 10.62
C TYR A 365 -0.36 4.63 10.36
N THR A 366 0.10 3.59 11.07
CA THR A 366 -0.55 2.29 11.08
C THR A 366 -1.33 2.13 12.40
N GLU A 367 -2.66 2.07 12.33
CA GLU A 367 -3.52 1.87 13.50
C GLU A 367 -3.16 0.56 14.23
N GLY A 368 -3.18 0.58 15.57
CA GLY A 368 -2.87 -0.58 16.42
C GLY A 368 -1.38 -0.74 16.80
N TRP A 369 -0.45 -0.11 16.08
CA TRP A 369 0.99 -0.19 16.40
C TRP A 369 1.47 0.94 17.30
N VAL A 370 1.09 2.18 16.98
CA VAL A 370 1.49 3.38 17.73
C VAL A 370 0.25 4.23 18.01
N ASP A 371 0.22 4.93 19.15
CA ASP A 371 -0.83 5.90 19.43
C ASP A 371 -0.76 7.04 18.39
N PRO A 372 -1.90 7.55 17.88
CA PRO A 372 -1.90 8.63 16.88
C PRO A 372 -1.09 9.86 17.32
N GLU A 373 -1.05 10.13 18.62
CA GLU A 373 -0.34 11.27 19.22
C GLU A 373 1.18 11.11 19.23
N LEU A 374 1.67 9.86 19.12
CA LEU A 374 3.10 9.52 19.11
C LEU A 374 3.62 9.19 17.70
N ASN A 375 2.80 9.39 16.67
CA ASN A 375 3.20 9.12 15.29
C ASN A 375 4.41 9.98 14.87
N GLU A 376 5.36 9.39 14.15
CA GLU A 376 6.61 10.03 13.74
C GLU A 376 7.43 10.67 14.89
N THR A 377 7.44 10.03 16.07
CA THR A 377 8.26 10.43 17.24
C THR A 377 9.19 9.31 17.70
N GLU A 378 10.21 9.65 18.50
CA GLU A 378 11.11 8.65 19.11
C GLU A 378 10.32 7.76 20.07
N GLU A 379 9.39 8.33 20.85
CA GLU A 379 8.53 7.59 21.76
C GLU A 379 7.58 6.62 21.03
N GLY A 380 7.13 6.99 19.82
CA GLY A 380 6.35 6.12 18.95
C GLY A 380 7.17 4.92 18.44
N ASP A 381 8.43 5.16 18.07
CA ASP A 381 9.35 4.09 17.67
C ASP A 381 9.70 3.15 18.83
N ASP A 382 9.81 3.68 20.05
CA ASP A 382 10.01 2.91 21.29
C ASP A 382 8.83 1.96 21.52
N LEU A 383 7.60 2.50 21.48
CA LEU A 383 6.36 1.73 21.67
C LEU A 383 6.19 0.63 20.61
N GLY A 384 6.41 0.96 19.34
CA GLY A 384 6.32 0.00 18.24
C GLY A 384 7.36 -1.12 18.37
N THR A 385 8.61 -0.75 18.66
CA THR A 385 9.70 -1.70 18.88
C THR A 385 9.45 -2.61 20.08
N GLU A 386 8.91 -2.08 21.18
CA GLU A 386 8.55 -2.87 22.36
C GLU A 386 7.51 -3.95 22.02
N LYS A 387 6.47 -3.60 21.24
CA LYS A 387 5.47 -4.59 20.77
C LYS A 387 6.10 -5.70 19.94
N ILE A 388 7.02 -5.36 19.03
CA ILE A 388 7.73 -6.34 18.20
C ILE A 388 8.57 -7.28 19.09
N ILE A 389 9.30 -6.72 20.06
CA ILE A 389 10.14 -7.49 20.99
C ILE A 389 9.28 -8.45 21.83
N ASN A 390 8.12 -7.99 22.31
CA ASN A 390 7.22 -8.80 23.11
C ASN A 390 6.59 -9.93 22.27
N ALA A 391 6.14 -9.64 21.06
CA ALA A 391 5.65 -10.64 20.10
C ALA A 391 6.71 -11.69 19.75
N LEU A 392 7.98 -11.29 19.63
CA LEU A 392 9.08 -12.22 19.41
C LEU A 392 9.40 -13.08 20.63
N LYS A 393 9.39 -12.51 21.84
CA LYS A 393 9.76 -13.25 23.06
C LYS A 393 8.67 -14.23 23.49
N ASP A 394 7.42 -13.79 23.42
CA ASP A 394 6.25 -14.60 23.76
C ASP A 394 5.15 -14.44 22.68
N PRO A 395 5.25 -15.21 21.58
CA PRO A 395 4.29 -15.18 20.49
C PRO A 395 2.90 -15.68 20.91
N VAL A 396 2.76 -16.46 21.98
CA VAL A 396 1.44 -16.92 22.45
C VAL A 396 0.69 -15.78 23.10
N ALA A 397 1.35 -15.07 24.01
CA ALA A 397 0.70 -14.03 24.81
C ALA A 397 0.54 -12.71 24.05
N ASN A 398 1.36 -12.44 23.04
CA ASN A 398 1.45 -11.12 22.40
C ASN A 398 1.11 -11.13 20.90
N VAL A 399 0.73 -12.28 20.35
CA VAL A 399 0.14 -12.40 19.02
C VAL A 399 -1.23 -13.01 19.28
N GLU A 400 -2.30 -12.22 19.15
CA GLU A 400 -3.65 -12.71 19.38
C GLU A 400 -3.90 -13.94 18.49
N ARG A 401 -3.91 -15.13 19.09
CA ARG A 401 -4.45 -16.32 18.43
C ARG A 401 -5.95 -16.17 18.43
N PRO A 402 -6.63 -16.27 17.28
CA PRO A 402 -8.04 -16.56 17.31
C PRO A 402 -8.16 -17.94 17.98
N GLU A 403 -8.98 -17.99 19.05
CA GLU A 403 -9.31 -19.19 19.85
C GLU A 403 -8.34 -19.48 21.01
N GLU A 404 -8.60 -18.87 22.18
CA GLU A 404 -8.50 -19.48 23.54
C GLU A 404 -8.62 -18.40 24.66
N GLU A 405 -9.71 -17.60 24.67
CA GLU A 405 -10.17 -16.92 25.89
C GLU A 405 -11.70 -17.07 26.05
N GLU A 406 -12.17 -18.31 26.17
CA GLU A 406 -13.41 -18.59 26.90
C GLU A 406 -13.09 -19.39 28.16
N GLY A 407 -12.65 -18.66 29.19
CA GLY A 407 -12.42 -19.18 30.53
C GLY A 407 -13.06 -18.26 31.56
N GLU A 408 -14.34 -18.50 31.84
CA GLU A 408 -15.08 -18.17 33.07
C GLU A 408 -14.54 -17.00 33.92
N LYS A 409 -15.06 -15.78 33.67
CA LYS A 409 -15.13 -14.77 34.73
C LYS A 409 -16.14 -15.25 35.78
N ASN A 410 -15.66 -15.90 36.83
CA ASN A 410 -16.42 -16.08 38.05
C ASN A 410 -16.74 -14.69 38.64
N GLU A 411 -18.03 -14.33 38.60
CA GLU A 411 -18.63 -13.25 39.37
C GLU A 411 -18.57 -13.61 40.86
N GLU A 412 -17.43 -13.44 41.52
CA GLU A 412 -17.36 -13.56 42.98
C GLU A 412 -16.09 -12.86 43.53
N ASP A 413 -15.91 -11.56 43.28
CA ASP A 413 -14.94 -10.75 44.06
C ASP A 413 -15.28 -9.25 44.17
N GLU A 414 -16.56 -8.87 43.98
CA GLU A 414 -17.08 -7.56 44.40
C GLU A 414 -17.77 -7.64 45.77
N GLU A 415 -17.10 -8.19 46.80
CA GLU A 415 -17.54 -7.94 48.18
C GLU A 415 -16.44 -8.30 49.19
N LYS A 416 -15.46 -7.40 49.36
CA LYS A 416 -14.77 -7.10 50.65
C LYS A 416 -13.56 -6.20 50.40
N ARG A 417 -13.75 -4.89 50.56
CA ARG A 417 -12.94 -4.06 51.48
C ARG A 417 -13.42 -2.63 51.43
N ASP A 418 -14.48 -2.39 52.19
CA ASP A 418 -14.66 -1.10 52.82
C ASP A 418 -14.95 -1.35 54.30
N GLN A 419 -13.97 -1.00 55.16
CA GLN A 419 -14.23 -0.50 56.51
C GLN A 419 -12.94 -0.03 57.22
N ARG A 420 -12.90 1.29 57.41
CA ARG A 420 -12.44 2.06 58.59
C ARG A 420 -10.94 2.19 58.89
N THR A 421 -10.47 3.43 58.74
CA THR A 421 -10.13 4.34 59.89
C THR A 421 -10.04 5.79 59.36
N LEU A 422 -11.06 6.62 59.60
CA LEU A 422 -11.12 7.69 60.63
C LEU A 422 -9.96 8.74 60.59
N ALA A 423 -10.20 9.83 59.84
CA ALA A 423 -10.17 11.28 60.20
C ALA A 423 -9.33 11.78 61.43
N PRO A 424 -8.87 13.06 61.48
CA PRO A 424 -9.61 14.22 60.94
C PRO A 424 -8.84 15.41 60.33
N SER A 425 -9.60 16.09 59.48
CA SER A 425 -9.63 17.52 59.12
C SER A 425 -8.75 18.51 59.89
N GLN A 426 -8.19 19.50 59.18
CA GLN A 426 -8.49 20.90 59.45
C GLN A 426 -8.60 21.72 58.15
N SER A 427 -9.75 22.39 58.05
CA SER A 427 -10.09 23.51 57.19
C SER A 427 -9.25 24.74 57.51
N GLU A 428 -8.94 25.58 56.51
CA GLU A 428 -9.13 27.02 56.66
C GLU A 428 -9.26 27.73 55.30
N SER A 429 -10.39 28.40 55.11
CA SER A 429 -10.64 29.40 54.08
C SER A 429 -10.76 30.77 54.77
N LYS A 430 -10.10 31.80 54.24
CA LYS A 430 -10.48 33.24 54.33
C LYS A 430 -9.49 34.05 53.47
N ARG A 431 -9.91 34.61 52.32
CA ARG A 431 -10.63 35.89 52.09
C ARG A 431 -9.76 37.16 52.19
N LYS A 432 -9.54 37.74 50.98
CA LYS A 432 -9.84 39.12 50.51
C LYS A 432 -9.18 40.36 51.14
N ARG A 433 -8.60 41.16 50.22
CA ARG A 433 -8.65 42.65 50.00
C ARG A 433 -7.25 43.20 49.74
N ASP A 434 -7.02 44.29 49.01
CA ASP A 434 -7.64 45.09 47.94
C ASP A 434 -6.62 46.26 47.74
N GLU A 435 -6.76 47.01 46.65
CA GLU A 435 -6.14 48.34 46.35
C GLU A 435 -4.65 48.33 45.91
N SER A 436 -4.21 49.10 44.90
CA SER A 436 -4.82 50.08 43.98
C SER A 436 -3.68 50.62 43.09
N GLY A 437 -3.97 51.08 41.86
CA GLY A 437 -3.06 51.98 41.13
C GLY A 437 -3.22 52.00 39.61
N ASP A 438 -4.12 52.86 39.15
CA ASP A 438 -4.36 53.27 37.75
C ASP A 438 -3.13 53.86 37.05
N ASN A 439 -3.05 53.69 35.72
CA ASN A 439 -3.09 54.82 34.77
C ASN A 439 -3.14 54.33 33.30
N GLU A 440 -4.22 54.72 32.62
CA GLU A 440 -4.42 54.70 31.16
C GLU A 440 -4.00 56.05 30.52
N GLU A 441 -4.20 56.13 29.20
CA GLU A 441 -4.13 57.29 28.26
C GLU A 441 -2.76 57.44 27.55
N ASP A 442 -2.65 57.50 26.20
CA ASP A 442 -3.57 58.02 25.19
C ASP A 442 -3.36 57.47 23.75
N GLU A 443 -4.42 57.60 22.96
CA GLU A 443 -4.51 57.48 21.49
C GLU A 443 -3.72 58.59 20.73
N GLU A 444 -3.38 58.38 19.45
CA GLU A 444 -3.84 59.24 18.32
C GLU A 444 -3.23 58.87 16.94
N LEU A 445 -4.15 58.67 15.98
CA LEU A 445 -4.22 59.23 14.62
C LEU A 445 -3.20 58.89 13.49
N LEU A 446 -3.78 58.27 12.44
CA LEU A 446 -3.45 58.31 10.99
C LEU A 446 -3.30 59.77 10.44
N PRO A 447 -2.65 60.05 9.27
CA PRO A 447 -3.05 59.51 7.96
C PRO A 447 -1.98 59.37 6.84
N ALA A 448 -2.43 58.77 5.72
CA ALA A 448 -1.77 58.71 4.43
C ALA A 448 -1.91 60.01 3.61
N ASP A 449 -0.91 60.41 2.81
CA ASP A 449 -1.07 60.70 1.37
C ASP A 449 0.24 61.09 0.64
N LYS A 450 0.25 60.79 -0.68
CA LYS A 450 0.88 61.49 -1.83
C LYS A 450 2.40 61.49 -2.12
N ARG A 451 2.69 60.92 -3.32
CA ARG A 451 3.35 61.50 -4.55
C ARG A 451 4.74 62.15 -4.37
N SER A 452 5.76 61.98 -5.21
CA SER A 452 5.84 61.68 -6.65
C SER A 452 7.32 61.60 -7.10
N ARG A 453 7.61 60.70 -8.06
CA ARG A 453 8.27 60.92 -9.38
C ARG A 453 9.69 61.53 -9.46
N LEU A 454 10.59 60.81 -10.14
CA LEU A 454 11.53 61.20 -11.23
C LEU A 454 12.52 60.02 -11.44
N GLU A 455 12.42 59.20 -12.49
CA GLU A 455 13.06 59.35 -13.83
C GLU A 455 14.54 59.76 -13.78
N VAL A 456 15.47 58.88 -14.19
CA VAL A 456 16.56 59.14 -15.17
C VAL A 456 16.99 57.80 -15.81
N GLU A 457 17.09 57.82 -17.13
CA GLU A 457 17.65 56.81 -18.05
C GLU A 457 19.17 56.63 -17.88
N GLU A 458 19.68 55.40 -18.00
CA GLU A 458 20.73 54.99 -18.96
C GLU A 458 20.89 53.46 -18.98
#